data_AF-A0A1W2DAK5-F1
#
_entry.id   AF-A0A1W2DAK5-F1
#
_cell.length_a   1.000
_cell.length_b   1.000
_cell.length_c   1.000
_cell.angle_alpha   90.00
_cell.angle_beta   90.00
_cell.angle_gamma   90.00
#
_symmetry.space_group_name_H-M   'P 1'
#
loop_
_entity.id
_entity.type
_entity.pdbx_description
1 polymer ?
#
loop_
_entity_poly.entity_id
_entity_poly.type
_entity_poly.pdbx_seq_one_letter_code
_entity_poly.pdbx_strand_id
1 'polypeptide(L)'
;MFQKLKDKLNISVLNSLLDKYETTELETGKRLISVIAGVYILQRGIRHIIEKQPLLAVEEVALGGILLYSAAAGIHKRITIKPVDISDMRRNQIQGNDPDCYVPAFV
;
A
#
# COMPACT_ATOMS: atom_id res chain seq x y z
N MET A 1 -24.57 -17.57 1.84
CA MET A 1 -24.65 -16.12 1.53
C MET A 1 -23.33 -15.39 1.81
N PHE A 2 -22.64 -15.66 2.92
CA PHE A 2 -21.32 -15.09 3.25
C PHE A 2 -20.19 -15.33 2.23
N GLN A 3 -20.18 -16.48 1.54
CA GLN A 3 -19.17 -16.78 0.51
C GLN A 3 -19.23 -15.79 -0.67
N LYS A 4 -20.43 -15.51 -1.19
CA LYS A 4 -20.62 -14.54 -2.28
C LYS A 4 -20.19 -13.11 -1.92
N LEU A 5 -20.29 -12.74 -0.65
CA LEU A 5 -19.84 -11.44 -0.15
C LEU A 5 -18.31 -11.37 -0.09
N LYS A 6 -17.65 -12.45 0.35
CA LYS A 6 -16.19 -12.57 0.34
C LYS A 6 -15.63 -12.51 -1.08
N ASP A 7 -16.26 -13.19 -2.03
CA ASP A 7 -15.79 -13.22 -3.42
C ASP A 7 -15.90 -11.84 -4.09
N LYS A 8 -17.00 -11.12 -3.88
CA LYS A 8 -17.18 -9.76 -4.42
C LYS A 8 -16.20 -8.75 -3.83
N LEU A 9 -15.92 -8.83 -2.52
CA LEU A 9 -14.95 -7.94 -1.87
C LEU A 9 -13.53 -8.24 -2.34
N ASN A 10 -13.15 -9.52 -2.46
CA ASN A 10 -11.82 -9.90 -2.96
C ASN A 10 -11.59 -9.40 -4.39
N ILE A 11 -12.55 -9.57 -5.29
CA ILE A 11 -12.38 -9.17 -6.71
C ILE A 11 -12.34 -7.64 -6.85
N SER A 12 -13.19 -6.91 -6.12
CA SER A 12 -13.22 -5.45 -6.20
C SER A 12 -11.94 -4.80 -5.63
N VAL A 13 -11.37 -5.38 -4.58
CA VAL A 13 -10.12 -4.90 -3.97
C VAL A 13 -8.93 -5.24 -4.85
N LEU A 14 -8.87 -6.45 -5.41
CA LEU A 14 -7.83 -6.85 -6.37
C LEU A 14 -7.80 -5.94 -7.59
N ASN A 15 -8.95 -5.69 -8.21
CA ASN A 15 -9.01 -4.86 -9.41
C ASN A 15 -8.65 -3.41 -9.11
N SER A 16 -9.12 -2.85 -7.98
CA SER A 16 -8.76 -1.47 -7.60
C SER A 16 -7.28 -1.30 -7.23
N LEU A 17 -6.61 -2.36 -6.78
CA LEU A 17 -5.17 -2.33 -6.47
C LEU A 17 -4.31 -2.54 -7.72
N LEU A 18 -4.76 -3.36 -8.67
CA LEU A 18 -4.06 -3.59 -9.94
C LEU A 18 -4.15 -2.39 -10.89
N ASP A 19 -5.33 -1.77 -11.03
CA ASP A 19 -5.55 -0.68 -12.00
C ASP A 19 -4.89 0.65 -11.59
N LYS A 20 -4.52 0.82 -10.32
CA LYS A 20 -3.94 2.08 -9.80
C LYS A 20 -2.42 2.10 -9.71
N TYR A 21 -1.75 0.98 -9.95
CA TYR A 21 -0.32 0.83 -9.70
C TYR A 21 0.46 0.49 -10.98
N GLU A 22 0.20 1.25 -12.05
CA GLU A 22 1.16 1.43 -13.14
C GLU A 22 2.27 2.38 -12.67
N THR A 23 3.26 1.89 -11.94
CA THR A 23 4.55 2.60 -11.84
C THR A 23 5.72 1.66 -11.59
N THR A 24 6.77 1.94 -12.33
CA THR A 24 8.08 1.34 -12.53
C THR A 24 8.97 1.28 -11.27
N GLU A 25 8.40 1.13 -10.08
CA GLU A 25 9.13 1.20 -8.81
C GLU A 25 9.06 -0.11 -8.02
N LEU A 26 10.23 -0.61 -7.65
CA LEU A 26 10.45 -1.83 -6.85
C LEU A 26 9.68 -1.80 -5.50
N GLU A 27 9.36 -0.60 -5.00
CA GLU A 27 8.58 -0.39 -3.77
C GLU A 27 7.09 -0.80 -3.95
N THR A 28 6.54 -0.62 -5.15
CA THR A 28 5.17 -1.03 -5.50
C THR A 28 5.00 -2.54 -5.47
N GLY A 29 5.98 -3.28 -6.02
CA GLY A 29 5.97 -4.76 -6.00
C GLY A 29 6.03 -5.32 -4.58
N LYS A 30 6.88 -4.74 -3.71
CA LYS A 30 6.95 -5.14 -2.29
C LYS A 30 5.63 -4.91 -1.57
N ARG A 31 4.97 -3.77 -1.81
CA ARG A 31 3.64 -3.48 -1.23
C ARG A 31 2.60 -4.47 -1.71
N LEU A 32 2.53 -4.76 -3.01
CA LEU A 32 1.58 -5.74 -3.56
C LEU A 32 1.76 -7.11 -2.90
N ILE A 33 3.00 -7.62 -2.83
CA ILE A 33 3.30 -8.92 -2.20
C ILE A 33 2.93 -8.89 -0.71
N SER A 34 3.25 -7.80 0.00
CA SER A 34 2.90 -7.62 1.42
C SER A 34 1.39 -7.62 1.64
N VAL A 35 0.61 -7.00 0.74
CA VAL A 35 -0.86 -7.04 0.81
C VAL A 35 -1.38 -8.46 0.58
N ILE A 36 -0.94 -9.13 -0.49
CA ILE A 36 -1.40 -10.48 -0.82
C ILE A 36 -1.06 -11.46 0.30
N ALA A 37 0.19 -11.45 0.77
CA ALA A 37 0.64 -12.30 1.88
C ALA A 37 -0.11 -11.96 3.18
N GLY A 38 -0.29 -10.67 3.48
CA GLY A 38 -1.03 -10.19 4.65
C GLY A 38 -2.47 -10.69 4.66
N VAL A 39 -3.22 -10.51 3.57
CA VAL A 39 -4.60 -11.00 3.45
C VAL A 39 -4.68 -12.52 3.58
N TYR A 40 -3.79 -13.25 2.90
CA TYR A 40 -3.78 -14.71 2.95
C TYR A 40 -3.52 -15.25 4.37
N ILE A 41 -2.49 -14.74 5.05
CA ILE A 41 -2.13 -15.16 6.41
C ILE A 41 -3.26 -14.79 7.39
N LEU A 42 -3.85 -13.61 7.25
CA LEU A 42 -4.95 -13.17 8.13
C LEU A 42 -6.20 -14.04 7.93
N GLN A 43 -6.52 -14.41 6.69
CA GLN A 43 -7.59 -15.37 6.38
C GLN A 43 -7.30 -16.76 6.97
N ARG A 44 -6.04 -17.21 6.93
CA ARG A 44 -5.59 -18.47 7.54
C ARG A 44 -5.71 -18.43 9.07
N GLY A 45 -5.31 -17.32 9.69
CA GLY A 45 -5.44 -17.11 11.13
C GLY A 45 -6.88 -17.18 11.59
N ILE A 46 -7.80 -16.53 10.86
CA ILE A 46 -9.25 -16.62 11.12
C ILE A 46 -9.76 -18.06 11.03
N ARG A 47 -9.23 -18.87 10.09
CA ARG A 47 -9.60 -20.29 9.98
C ARG A 47 -9.07 -21.09 11.19
N HIS A 48 -7.85 -20.85 11.64
CA HIS A 48 -7.31 -21.53 12.83
C HIS A 48 -8.01 -21.14 14.15
N ILE A 49 -8.59 -19.93 14.25
CA ILE A 49 -9.51 -19.57 15.36
C ILE A 49 -10.68 -20.56 15.41
N ILE A 50 -11.26 -20.88 14.26
CA ILE A 50 -12.41 -21.78 14.13
C ILE A 50 -11.99 -23.23 14.42
N GLU A 51 -10.78 -23.63 14.04
CA GLU A 51 -10.21 -24.97 14.26
C GLU A 51 -9.67 -25.20 15.69
N LYS A 52 -9.92 -24.27 16.62
CA LYS A 52 -9.50 -24.34 18.04
C LYS A 52 -7.98 -24.37 18.25
N GLN A 53 -7.22 -23.74 17.37
CA GLN A 53 -5.77 -23.54 17.54
C GLN A 53 -5.47 -22.06 17.87
N PRO A 54 -5.79 -21.58 19.09
CA PRO A 54 -5.80 -20.15 19.40
C PRO A 54 -4.41 -19.50 19.37
N LEU A 55 -3.35 -20.23 19.75
CA LEU A 55 -1.98 -19.72 19.73
C LEU A 55 -1.52 -19.42 18.30
N LEU A 56 -1.67 -20.40 17.40
CA LEU A 56 -1.34 -20.25 15.98
C LEU A 56 -2.19 -19.16 15.31
N ALA A 57 -3.47 -19.07 15.69
CA ALA A 57 -4.34 -18.01 15.20
C ALA A 57 -3.87 -16.60 15.59
N VAL A 58 -3.44 -16.41 16.84
CA VAL A 58 -2.95 -15.09 17.31
C VAL A 58 -1.67 -14.71 16.57
N GLU A 59 -0.74 -15.65 16.39
CA GLU A 59 0.49 -15.45 15.63
C GLU A 59 0.18 -15.05 14.18
N GLU A 60 -0.70 -15.79 13.50
CA GLU A 60 -1.05 -15.51 12.11
C GLU A 60 -1.83 -14.20 11.96
N VAL A 61 -2.76 -13.87 12.86
CA VAL A 61 -3.46 -12.58 12.83
C VAL A 61 -2.49 -11.42 13.06
N ALA A 62 -1.53 -11.57 13.99
CA ALA A 62 -0.50 -10.56 14.22
C ALA A 62 0.41 -10.39 13.00
N LEU A 63 0.91 -11.49 12.42
CA LEU A 63 1.76 -11.47 11.22
C LEU A 63 1.04 -10.86 10.02
N GLY A 64 -0.21 -11.28 9.76
CA GLY A 64 -1.05 -10.72 8.71
C GLY A 64 -1.29 -9.22 8.92
N GLY A 65 -1.57 -8.81 10.16
CA GLY A 65 -1.72 -7.40 10.53
C GLY A 65 -0.47 -6.56 10.29
N ILE A 66 0.71 -7.08 10.65
CA ILE A 66 2.00 -6.42 10.41
C ILE A 66 2.25 -6.23 8.91
N LEU A 67 2.00 -7.26 8.10
CA LEU A 67 2.18 -7.20 6.65
C LEU A 67 1.24 -6.20 5.96
N LEU A 68 0.00 -6.11 6.42
CA LEU A 68 -0.95 -5.11 5.93
C LEU A 68 -0.55 -3.71 6.39
N TYR A 69 -0.12 -3.57 7.65
CA TYR A 69 0.37 -2.31 8.17
C TYR A 69 1.61 -1.83 7.41
N SER A 70 2.59 -2.70 7.14
CA SER A 70 3.79 -2.33 6.38
C SER A 70 3.48 -1.96 4.93
N ALA A 71 2.45 -2.55 4.34
CA ALA A 71 1.98 -2.16 3.01
C ALA A 71 1.29 -0.79 3.00
N ALA A 72 0.54 -0.46 4.07
CA ALA A 72 -0.18 0.80 4.21
C ALA A 72 0.71 1.94 4.72
N ALA A 73 1.69 1.63 5.57
CA ALA A 73 2.65 2.57 6.13
C ALA A 73 3.56 3.08 5.01
N GLY A 74 3.36 4.32 4.60
CA GLY A 74 4.07 4.93 3.47
C GLY A 74 3.18 5.32 2.29
N ILE A 75 1.87 4.99 2.32
CA ILE A 75 0.90 5.60 1.39
C ILE A 75 0.83 7.13 1.59
N HIS A 76 1.09 7.60 2.81
CA HIS A 76 1.09 9.03 3.14
C HIS A 76 2.44 9.72 2.93
N LYS A 77 3.51 8.99 2.58
CA LYS A 77 4.76 9.62 2.17
C LYS A 77 4.49 10.30 0.83
N ARG A 78 4.56 11.62 0.85
CA ARG A 78 4.24 12.55 -0.24
C ARG A 78 4.55 11.92 -1.60
N ILE A 79 3.51 11.76 -2.41
CA ILE A 79 3.67 11.55 -3.84
C ILE A 79 4.31 12.85 -4.34
N THR A 80 5.62 12.84 -4.54
CA THR A 80 6.31 13.95 -5.20
C THR A 80 5.84 13.93 -6.64
N ILE A 81 4.76 14.64 -6.92
CA ILE A 81 4.25 14.79 -8.28
C ILE A 81 5.37 15.50 -9.03
N LYS A 82 6.03 14.78 -9.94
CA LYS A 82 7.04 15.40 -10.80
C LYS A 82 6.32 16.44 -11.66
N PRO A 83 6.80 17.69 -11.71
CA PRO A 83 6.21 18.70 -12.58
C PRO A 83 6.30 18.20 -14.02
N VAL A 84 5.17 18.16 -14.71
CA VAL A 84 5.07 17.68 -16.11
C VAL A 84 5.23 18.86 -17.08
N ASP A 85 4.81 20.06 -16.66
CA ASP A 85 4.90 21.27 -17.46
C ASP A 85 5.98 22.24 -16.94
N ILE A 86 6.52 23.05 -17.85
CA ILE A 86 7.53 24.08 -17.58
C ILE A 86 6.98 25.12 -16.60
N SER A 87 5.66 25.37 -16.65
CA SER A 87 4.98 26.28 -15.73
C SER A 87 5.03 25.79 -14.27
N ASP A 88 4.88 24.48 -14.06
CA ASP A 88 4.97 23.84 -12.73
C ASP A 88 6.42 23.85 -12.21
N MET A 89 7.40 23.62 -13.09
CA MET A 89 8.82 23.75 -12.73
C MET A 89 9.16 25.15 -12.24
N ARG A 90 8.75 26.19 -12.99
CA ARG A 90 8.98 27.60 -12.59
C ARG A 90 8.29 27.92 -11.28
N ARG A 91 7.05 27.46 -11.09
CA ARG A 91 6.30 27.69 -9.84
C ARG A 91 7.01 27.06 -8.65
N ASN A 92 7.53 25.84 -8.78
CA ASN A 92 8.30 25.17 -7.73
C ASN A 92 9.64 25.86 -7.44
N GLN A 93 10.34 26.34 -8.47
CA GLN A 93 11.58 27.13 -8.31
C GLN A 93 11.32 28.45 -7.56
N ILE A 94 10.28 29.19 -7.93
CA ILE A 94 9.90 30.46 -7.26
C ILE A 94 9.49 30.23 -5.81
N GLN A 95 8.85 29.10 -5.51
CA GLN A 95 8.40 28.74 -4.17
C GLN A 95 9.49 28.06 -3.32
N GLY A 96 10.69 27.82 -3.88
CA GLY A 96 11.76 27.08 -3.20
C GLY A 96 11.39 25.62 -2.89
N ASN A 97 10.38 25.07 -3.58
CA ASN A 97 9.88 23.71 -3.41
C ASN A 97 10.42 22.79 -4.52
N ASP A 98 11.68 22.99 -4.88
CA ASP A 98 12.38 22.16 -5.86
C ASP A 98 12.70 20.79 -5.22
N PRO A 99 12.16 19.67 -5.76
CA PRO A 99 12.36 18.35 -5.19
C PRO A 99 13.82 17.86 -5.20
N ASP A 100 14.68 18.45 -6.02
CA ASP A 100 16.10 18.10 -6.12
C ASP A 100 17.00 18.99 -5.24
N CYS A 101 16.44 19.99 -4.56
CA CYS A 101 17.21 20.94 -3.74
C CYS A 101 16.95 20.71 -2.23
N TYR A 102 18.02 20.47 -1.47
CA TYR A 102 17.94 20.22 -0.01
C TYR A 102 17.66 21.50 0.81
N VAL A 103 17.79 22.67 0.18
CA VAL A 103 17.61 24.00 0.79
C VAL A 103 16.76 24.82 -0.18
N PRO A 104 15.74 25.56 0.26
CA PRO A 104 14.94 26.37 -0.66
C PRO A 104 15.83 27.42 -1.34
N ALA A 105 16.18 27.16 -2.60
CA ALA A 105 16.92 28.09 -3.44
C ALA A 105 15.93 29.00 -4.15
N PHE A 106 15.69 30.17 -3.58
CA PHE A 106 14.99 31.26 -4.25
C PHE A 106 16.00 31.93 -5.20
N VAL A 107 15.74 31.89 -6.51
CA VAL A 107 16.45 32.72 -7.50
C VAL A 107 15.72 34.05 -7.63
#